data_AF-A0A839PIT3-F1
#
_entry.id   AF-A0A839PIT3-F1
#
_cell.length_a   1.000
_cell.length_b   1.000
_cell.length_c   1.000
_cell.angle_alpha   90.00
_cell.angle_beta   90.00
_cell.angle_gamma   90.00
#
_symmetry.space_group_name_H-M   'P 1'
#
loop_
_entity.id
_entity.type
_entity.pdbx_description
1 polymer ?
#
loop_
_entity_poly.entity_id
_entity_poly.type
_entity_poly.pdbx_seq_one_letter_code
_entity_poly.pdbx_strand_id
1 'polypeptide(L)'
;MSVRPPGDADVLAVFDLGKTNSKLFVFRADGALLDERRSKPVWRRDGDIRVLDDGALFAWMREALAAAVADHGVNRIMFSGHGCTFAVTEGDRLAHPVLDYEQEPPADIARHIESRIPDFAETYSPRLPHGFNFGRHMLWLHERAPDVFENADAILGYPQFWTWKFSGVKLSEVSYLGCHSHLWAPLRHDFSSLVDTQGWREKMPSFARAGAVVGEYKVALGDGTLVPVKVHNGVHDSNAALYFYRSAGLSDFTLVSTGTWVIIFNTACPLDALDRERDMLANVTVDGEPAAAIRFMGGREYDVASGGWDRPISLGAIESVIAKKIFALPSFAPGGPLPGRQGEFTGPEPDREERAAAALLYVALMTDLSLDLIQSRNTVIVDGGLVKTGLYTGLLAQLRPSQSFMTSANAEGSAFGAASLAFEAAGIRPFASSCREARPAQITGLESYRARWRDLVDQRRQQARAGVHVGEEQ
;
A
#
# COMPACT_ATOMS: atom_id res chain seq x y z
N MET A 1 40.03 12.34 -4.87
CA MET A 1 38.96 12.05 -5.84
C MET A 1 37.97 13.19 -5.79
N SER A 2 37.87 13.98 -6.86
CA SER A 2 36.99 15.15 -6.92
C SER A 2 35.53 14.70 -7.07
N VAL A 3 34.70 15.05 -6.10
CA VAL A 3 33.24 14.86 -6.16
C VAL A 3 32.72 15.87 -7.18
N ARG A 4 32.29 15.40 -8.35
CA ARG A 4 31.54 16.25 -9.30
C ARG A 4 30.27 16.75 -8.59
N PRO A 5 29.90 18.04 -8.73
CA PRO A 5 28.58 18.48 -8.29
C PRO A 5 27.52 17.66 -9.04
N PRO A 6 26.35 17.36 -8.43
CA PRO A 6 25.25 16.70 -9.12
C PRO A 6 24.83 17.60 -10.28
N GLY A 7 25.16 17.21 -11.50
CA GLY A 7 24.81 17.98 -12.69
C GLY A 7 23.38 17.65 -13.12
N ASP A 8 22.74 18.58 -13.83
CA ASP A 8 21.44 18.48 -14.52
C ASP A 8 21.25 17.24 -15.43
N ALA A 9 22.22 16.34 -15.49
CA ALA A 9 22.29 15.16 -16.36
C ALA A 9 21.75 13.86 -15.74
N ASP A 10 21.42 13.83 -14.43
CA ASP A 10 20.81 12.64 -13.82
C ASP A 10 19.30 12.62 -14.05
N VAL A 11 18.86 11.69 -14.91
CA VAL A 11 17.47 11.49 -15.30
C VAL A 11 17.07 10.04 -15.01
N LEU A 12 16.06 9.89 -14.17
CA LEU A 12 15.60 8.61 -13.61
C LEU A 12 14.24 8.25 -14.18
N ALA A 13 14.11 7.03 -14.70
CA ALA A 13 12.83 6.40 -14.97
C ALA A 13 12.37 5.60 -13.74
N VAL A 14 11.18 5.89 -13.22
CA VAL A 14 10.52 5.11 -12.17
C VAL A 14 9.35 4.36 -12.78
N PHE A 15 9.42 3.03 -12.75
CA PHE A 15 8.25 2.19 -13.02
C PHE A 15 7.47 1.98 -11.72
N ASP A 16 6.26 2.53 -11.65
CA ASP A 16 5.33 2.33 -10.54
C ASP A 16 4.26 1.32 -10.96
N LEU A 17 4.39 0.10 -10.47
CA LEU A 17 3.70 -1.09 -10.93
C LEU A 17 2.59 -1.47 -9.96
N GLY A 18 1.42 -0.85 -10.15
CA GLY A 18 0.19 -1.18 -9.42
C GLY A 18 -0.55 -2.37 -10.03
N LYS A 19 -1.50 -2.95 -9.27
CA LYS A 19 -2.25 -4.16 -9.67
C LYS A 19 -3.06 -3.98 -10.95
N THR A 20 -3.60 -2.79 -11.17
CA THR A 20 -4.52 -2.46 -12.28
C THR A 20 -3.97 -1.40 -13.23
N ASN A 21 -2.92 -0.69 -12.83
CA ASN A 21 -2.29 0.37 -13.61
C ASN A 21 -0.78 0.30 -13.39
N SER A 22 -0.03 0.24 -14.49
CA SER A 22 1.42 0.37 -14.49
C SER A 22 1.78 1.72 -15.08
N LYS A 23 2.68 2.46 -14.44
CA LYS A 23 3.09 3.79 -14.88
C LYS A 23 4.60 3.87 -15.01
N LEU A 24 5.06 4.67 -15.96
CA LEU A 24 6.43 5.16 -16.01
C LEU A 24 6.40 6.66 -15.72
N PHE A 25 7.24 7.12 -14.81
CA PHE A 25 7.52 8.53 -14.58
C PHE A 25 9.00 8.80 -14.87
N VAL A 26 9.29 9.91 -15.54
CA VAL A 26 10.67 10.34 -15.79
C VAL A 26 10.96 11.59 -14.97
N PHE A 27 11.88 11.47 -14.01
CA PHE A 27 12.28 12.57 -13.14
C PHE A 27 13.69 13.04 -13.48
N ARG A 28 13.91 14.36 -13.45
CA ARG A 28 15.25 14.94 -13.42
C ARG A 28 15.70 15.18 -11.98
N ALA A 29 17.01 15.22 -11.78
CA ALA A 29 17.66 15.50 -10.50
C ALA A 29 17.33 16.87 -9.85
N ASP A 30 16.65 17.77 -10.56
CA ASP A 30 16.12 19.03 -10.01
C ASP A 30 14.67 18.89 -9.47
N GLY A 31 14.09 17.69 -9.57
CA GLY A 31 12.73 17.38 -9.14
C GLY A 31 11.67 17.55 -10.23
N ALA A 32 12.03 17.96 -11.44
CA ALA A 32 11.09 18.09 -12.54
C ALA A 32 10.58 16.73 -13.02
N LEU A 33 9.26 16.61 -13.19
CA LEU A 33 8.63 15.49 -13.90
C LEU A 33 8.63 15.81 -15.41
N LEU A 34 9.36 15.01 -16.19
CA LEU A 34 9.61 15.24 -17.62
C LEU A 34 8.63 14.48 -18.53
N ASP A 35 8.24 13.27 -18.14
CA ASP A 35 7.37 12.39 -18.94
C ASP A 35 6.57 11.46 -18.04
N GLU A 36 5.42 11.04 -18.54
CA GLU A 36 4.55 10.07 -17.90
C GLU A 36 3.93 9.15 -18.95
N ARG A 37 4.03 7.83 -18.72
CA ARG A 37 3.41 6.82 -19.59
C ARG A 37 2.61 5.83 -18.76
N ARG A 38 1.58 5.26 -19.36
CA ARG A 38 0.69 4.30 -18.68
C ARG A 38 0.48 3.05 -19.50
N SER A 39 0.32 1.94 -18.79
CA SER A 39 -0.14 0.66 -19.32
C SER A 39 -1.02 -0.02 -18.27
N LYS A 40 -1.58 -1.17 -18.62
CA LYS A 40 -2.34 -2.01 -17.71
C LYS A 40 -1.72 -3.40 -17.70
N PRO A 41 -1.37 -3.95 -16.52
CA PRO A 41 -0.94 -5.34 -16.44
C PRO A 41 -2.09 -6.25 -16.89
N VAL A 42 -1.75 -7.29 -17.65
CA VAL A 42 -2.72 -8.29 -18.09
C VAL A 42 -2.62 -9.48 -17.14
N TRP A 43 -3.71 -9.78 -16.45
CA TRP A 43 -3.86 -10.97 -15.64
C TRP A 43 -4.67 -12.00 -16.44
N ARG A 44 -3.99 -13.01 -16.98
CA ARG A 44 -4.57 -14.02 -17.86
C ARG A 44 -4.90 -15.29 -17.10
N ARG A 45 -5.90 -16.02 -17.58
CA ARG A 45 -6.23 -17.35 -17.06
C ARG A 45 -5.23 -18.37 -17.61
N ASP A 46 -4.74 -19.23 -16.72
CA ASP A 46 -3.87 -20.35 -17.02
C ASP A 46 -4.43 -21.58 -16.28
N GLY A 47 -5.23 -22.40 -16.99
CA GLY A 47 -6.02 -23.46 -16.39
C GLY A 47 -7.05 -22.92 -15.37
N ASP A 48 -6.93 -23.37 -14.11
CA ASP A 48 -7.75 -22.97 -12.97
C ASP A 48 -7.16 -21.79 -12.17
N ILE A 49 -5.96 -21.31 -12.52
CA ILE A 49 -5.32 -20.14 -11.89
C ILE A 49 -5.30 -18.93 -12.83
N ARG A 50 -5.06 -17.75 -12.27
CA ARG A 50 -4.74 -16.50 -12.95
C ARG A 50 -3.30 -16.10 -12.67
N VAL A 51 -2.64 -15.63 -13.72
CA VAL A 51 -1.21 -15.30 -13.70
C VAL A 51 -0.96 -14.00 -14.45
N LEU A 52 0.11 -13.30 -14.10
CA LEU A 52 0.56 -12.12 -14.82
C LEU A 52 1.07 -12.53 -16.21
N ASP A 53 0.70 -11.78 -17.23
CA ASP A 53 1.42 -11.76 -18.50
C ASP A 53 2.67 -10.88 -18.34
N ASP A 54 3.70 -11.44 -17.69
CA ASP A 54 4.95 -10.74 -17.41
C ASP A 54 5.71 -10.39 -18.70
N GLY A 55 5.56 -11.21 -19.74
CA GLY A 55 6.13 -10.95 -21.07
C GLY A 55 5.58 -9.67 -21.70
N ALA A 56 4.25 -9.50 -21.72
CA ALA A 56 3.62 -8.29 -22.24
C ALA A 56 4.01 -7.04 -21.43
N LEU A 57 4.03 -7.14 -20.11
CA LEU A 57 4.43 -6.02 -19.26
C LEU A 57 5.92 -5.67 -19.43
N PHE A 58 6.79 -6.68 -19.56
CA PHE A 58 8.22 -6.48 -19.82
C PHE A 58 8.49 -5.83 -21.18
N ALA A 59 7.76 -6.24 -22.23
CA ALA A 59 7.86 -5.62 -23.55
C ALA A 59 7.51 -4.13 -23.49
N TRP A 60 6.38 -3.78 -22.86
CA TRP A 60 5.99 -2.38 -22.64
C TRP A 60 7.06 -1.60 -21.86
N MET A 61 7.60 -2.15 -20.76
CA MET A 61 8.63 -1.45 -19.99
C MET A 61 9.90 -1.20 -20.80
N ARG A 62 10.32 -2.15 -21.64
CA ARG A 62 11.48 -1.97 -22.51
C ARG A 62 11.25 -0.89 -23.56
N GLU A 63 10.08 -0.86 -24.19
CA GLU A 63 9.72 0.16 -25.17
C GLU A 63 9.62 1.55 -24.54
N ALA A 64 8.93 1.64 -23.39
CA ALA A 64 8.77 2.89 -22.64
C ALA A 64 10.13 3.42 -22.17
N LEU A 65 11.01 2.55 -21.68
CA LEU A 65 12.36 2.91 -21.29
C LEU A 65 13.21 3.37 -22.48
N ALA A 66 13.19 2.65 -23.61
CA ALA A 66 13.96 3.02 -24.79
C ALA A 66 13.61 4.42 -25.31
N ALA A 67 12.32 4.74 -25.37
CA ALA A 67 11.88 6.07 -25.75
C ALA A 67 12.21 7.12 -24.68
N ALA A 68 12.07 6.82 -23.38
CA ALA A 68 12.49 7.76 -22.33
C ALA A 68 14.01 8.05 -22.35
N VAL A 69 14.84 7.06 -22.70
CA VAL A 69 16.29 7.27 -22.93
C VAL A 69 16.52 8.19 -24.13
N ALA A 70 15.83 7.96 -25.25
CA ALA A 70 15.96 8.79 -26.45
C ALA A 70 15.48 10.23 -26.24
N ASP A 71 14.33 10.40 -25.58
CA ASP A 71 13.64 11.70 -25.43
C ASP A 71 14.26 12.56 -24.31
N HIS A 72 14.75 11.94 -23.25
CA HIS A 72 15.15 12.64 -22.02
C HIS A 72 16.55 12.28 -21.50
N GLY A 73 17.27 11.35 -22.13
CA GLY A 73 18.58 10.93 -21.67
C GLY A 73 18.54 10.16 -20.34
N VAL A 74 17.47 9.40 -20.08
CA VAL A 74 17.36 8.53 -18.90
C VAL A 74 18.62 7.68 -18.74
N ASN A 75 19.22 7.72 -17.56
CA ASN A 75 20.46 7.01 -17.25
C ASN A 75 20.32 6.08 -16.04
N ARG A 76 19.15 6.05 -15.41
CA ARG A 76 18.81 5.24 -14.23
C ARG A 76 17.39 4.71 -14.32
N ILE A 77 17.15 3.55 -13.72
CA ILE A 77 15.82 2.96 -13.57
C ILE A 77 15.57 2.49 -12.15
N MET A 78 14.35 2.67 -11.65
CA MET A 78 13.89 2.25 -10.34
C MET A 78 12.49 1.65 -10.44
N PHE A 79 12.17 0.72 -9.55
CA PHE A 79 10.87 0.05 -9.49
C PHE A 79 10.18 0.31 -8.15
N SER A 80 8.93 0.73 -8.21
CA SER A 80 7.95 0.68 -7.12
C SER A 80 6.90 -0.34 -7.51
N GLY A 81 6.42 -1.15 -6.56
CA GLY A 81 5.42 -2.17 -6.87
C GLY A 81 4.52 -2.49 -5.70
N HIS A 82 3.29 -2.90 -6.04
CA HIS A 82 2.31 -3.37 -5.06
C HIS A 82 2.82 -4.60 -4.28
N GLY A 83 2.32 -4.75 -3.05
CA GLY A 83 2.58 -5.92 -2.21
C GLY A 83 1.96 -7.22 -2.72
N CYS A 84 2.08 -8.27 -1.89
CA CYS A 84 1.37 -9.55 -2.04
C CYS A 84 1.73 -10.41 -3.26
N THR A 85 2.74 -10.03 -4.04
CA THR A 85 3.15 -10.74 -5.25
C THR A 85 4.59 -11.18 -5.19
N PHE A 86 4.85 -12.32 -5.81
CA PHE A 86 6.17 -12.94 -5.81
C PHE A 86 6.47 -13.67 -7.09
N ALA A 87 7.76 -13.80 -7.36
CA ALA A 87 8.29 -14.61 -8.42
C ALA A 87 9.17 -15.71 -7.83
N VAL A 88 9.02 -16.92 -8.31
CA VAL A 88 9.94 -18.03 -8.03
C VAL A 88 10.77 -18.23 -9.28
N THR A 89 12.09 -18.26 -9.15
CA THR A 89 13.01 -18.38 -10.28
C THR A 89 13.78 -19.69 -10.24
N GLU A 90 14.16 -20.16 -11.42
CA GLU A 90 15.09 -21.25 -11.64
C GLU A 90 16.09 -20.79 -12.71
N GLY A 91 17.32 -20.44 -12.31
CA GLY A 91 18.32 -19.91 -13.23
C GLY A 91 17.91 -18.53 -13.80
N ASP A 92 17.79 -18.41 -15.12
CA ASP A 92 17.44 -17.17 -15.81
C ASP A 92 15.93 -17.04 -16.14
N ARG A 93 15.11 -17.99 -15.69
CA ARG A 93 13.66 -18.05 -15.95
C ARG A 93 12.82 -18.05 -14.68
N LEU A 94 11.53 -17.78 -14.85
CA LEU A 94 10.52 -18.07 -13.84
C LEU A 94 10.32 -19.59 -13.75
N ALA A 95 10.31 -20.13 -12.53
CA ALA A 95 9.96 -21.52 -12.24
C ALA A 95 8.44 -21.74 -12.32
N HIS A 96 7.66 -20.68 -12.10
CA HIS A 96 6.20 -20.67 -12.23
C HIS A 96 5.73 -19.26 -12.63
N PRO A 97 4.70 -19.10 -13.47
CA PRO A 97 4.11 -17.80 -13.77
C PRO A 97 3.69 -17.05 -12.49
N VAL A 98 3.84 -15.73 -12.46
CA VAL A 98 3.52 -14.93 -11.27
C VAL A 98 2.02 -14.98 -10.98
N LEU A 99 1.63 -15.52 -9.83
CA LEU A 99 0.23 -15.70 -9.45
C LEU A 99 -0.47 -14.37 -9.15
N ASP A 100 -1.74 -14.27 -9.56
CA ASP A 100 -2.64 -13.19 -9.16
C ASP A 100 -3.06 -13.37 -7.69
N TYR A 101 -2.68 -12.42 -6.83
CA TYR A 101 -2.98 -12.45 -5.39
C TYR A 101 -4.47 -12.24 -5.08
N GLU A 102 -5.32 -11.86 -6.04
CA GLU A 102 -6.77 -11.74 -5.83
C GLU A 102 -7.50 -13.09 -5.94
N GLN A 103 -6.76 -14.19 -5.93
CA GLN A 103 -7.29 -15.55 -5.96
C GLN A 103 -7.33 -16.17 -4.57
N GLU A 104 -8.42 -16.87 -4.30
CA GLU A 104 -8.57 -17.70 -3.11
C GLU A 104 -7.98 -19.08 -3.36
N PRO A 105 -7.05 -19.57 -2.50
CA PRO A 105 -6.70 -20.98 -2.47
C PRO A 105 -7.95 -21.86 -2.30
N PRO A 106 -8.04 -23.02 -2.96
CA PRO A 106 -9.13 -23.98 -2.76
C PRO A 106 -9.36 -24.29 -1.27
N ALA A 107 -10.62 -24.42 -0.84
CA ALA A 107 -10.97 -24.49 0.59
C ALA A 107 -10.34 -25.67 1.35
N ASP A 108 -10.10 -26.79 0.67
CA ASP A 108 -9.37 -27.93 1.20
C ASP A 108 -7.88 -27.63 1.43
N ILE A 109 -7.23 -26.95 0.48
CA ILE A 109 -5.84 -26.48 0.62
C ILE A 109 -5.75 -25.38 1.67
N ALA A 110 -6.68 -24.41 1.64
CA ALA A 110 -6.76 -23.31 2.59
C ALA A 110 -6.73 -23.82 4.04
N ARG A 111 -7.58 -24.80 4.38
CA ARG A 111 -7.59 -25.41 5.73
C ARG A 111 -6.23 -25.98 6.15
N HIS A 112 -5.47 -26.52 5.22
CA HIS A 112 -4.16 -27.08 5.52
C HIS A 112 -3.09 -25.99 5.72
N ILE A 113 -3.05 -24.99 4.83
CA ILE A 113 -2.07 -23.91 4.89
C ILE A 113 -2.29 -22.99 6.12
N GLU A 114 -3.53 -22.78 6.56
CA GLU A 114 -3.84 -21.93 7.72
C GLU A 114 -3.14 -22.41 9.00
N SER A 115 -2.97 -23.73 9.16
CA SER A 115 -2.28 -24.33 10.31
C SER A 115 -0.78 -24.04 10.36
N ARG A 116 -0.20 -23.63 9.22
CA ARG A 116 1.24 -23.33 9.05
C ARG A 116 1.54 -21.84 9.16
N ILE A 117 0.51 -20.99 9.17
CA ILE A 117 0.69 -19.54 9.29
C ILE A 117 1.20 -19.22 10.70
N PRO A 118 2.28 -18.43 10.84
CA PRO A 118 2.81 -17.99 12.13
C PRO A 118 1.79 -17.29 13.01
N ASP A 119 2.08 -17.23 14.31
CA ASP A 119 1.28 -16.41 15.22
C ASP A 119 1.35 -14.92 14.81
N PHE A 120 0.26 -14.20 15.02
CA PHE A 120 0.21 -12.76 14.80
C PHE A 120 1.27 -12.03 15.64
N ALA A 121 1.54 -12.46 16.87
CA ALA A 121 2.55 -11.83 17.73
C ALA A 121 3.98 -11.96 17.17
N GLU A 122 4.26 -12.91 16.28
CA GLU A 122 5.57 -13.04 15.64
C GLU A 122 5.74 -12.04 14.49
N THR A 123 4.74 -11.97 13.62
CA THR A 123 4.85 -11.27 12.32
C THR A 123 4.10 -9.95 12.26
N TYR A 124 3.15 -9.73 13.17
CA TYR A 124 2.14 -8.68 13.14
C TYR A 124 1.40 -8.60 11.79
N SER A 125 1.29 -9.74 11.12
CA SER A 125 0.58 -9.89 9.84
C SER A 125 -0.73 -10.62 10.12
N PRO A 126 -1.90 -9.97 9.96
CA PRO A 126 -3.18 -10.64 10.13
C PRO A 126 -3.40 -11.66 9.02
N ARG A 127 -4.29 -12.61 9.27
CA ARG A 127 -4.78 -13.54 8.24
C ARG A 127 -5.75 -12.78 7.35
N LEU A 128 -5.40 -12.64 6.08
CA LEU A 128 -6.20 -11.95 5.09
C LEU A 128 -6.74 -12.95 4.05
N PRO A 129 -7.89 -12.67 3.44
CA PRO A 129 -8.41 -13.50 2.36
C PRO A 129 -7.48 -13.44 1.13
N HIS A 130 -7.72 -14.35 0.19
CA HIS A 130 -6.98 -14.44 -1.07
C HIS A 130 -5.46 -14.57 -0.86
N GLY A 131 -4.66 -14.16 -1.82
CA GLY A 131 -3.21 -14.02 -1.70
C GLY A 131 -2.76 -12.73 -1.02
N PHE A 132 -3.61 -12.03 -0.24
CA PHE A 132 -3.23 -10.75 0.40
C PHE A 132 -2.15 -10.91 1.48
N ASN A 133 -1.81 -12.14 1.87
CA ASN A 133 -0.54 -12.45 2.50
C ASN A 133 0.33 -13.24 1.52
N PHE A 134 1.51 -12.72 1.20
CA PHE A 134 2.50 -13.33 0.32
C PHE A 134 2.78 -14.79 0.73
N GLY A 135 3.10 -15.06 2.00
CA GLY A 135 3.42 -16.40 2.50
C GLY A 135 2.26 -17.39 2.41
N ARG A 136 1.01 -16.94 2.57
CA ARG A 136 -0.18 -17.78 2.36
C ARG A 136 -0.27 -18.27 0.90
N HIS A 137 0.04 -17.37 -0.03
CA HIS A 137 0.01 -17.65 -1.45
C HIS A 137 1.19 -18.53 -1.91
N MET A 138 2.36 -18.39 -1.27
CA MET A 138 3.47 -19.33 -1.44
C MET A 138 3.13 -20.73 -0.93
N LEU A 139 2.50 -20.84 0.24
CA LEU A 139 2.04 -22.13 0.77
C LEU A 139 1.06 -22.81 -0.20
N TRP A 140 0.11 -22.05 -0.78
CA TRP A 140 -0.77 -22.60 -1.80
C TRP A 140 -0.01 -23.11 -3.02
N LEU A 141 0.95 -22.33 -3.55
CA LEU A 141 1.76 -22.78 -4.68
C LEU A 141 2.60 -24.02 -4.32
N HIS A 142 3.10 -24.11 -3.09
CA HIS A 142 3.89 -25.24 -2.61
C HIS A 142 3.05 -26.52 -2.54
N GLU A 143 1.82 -26.45 -2.05
CA GLU A 143 0.88 -27.58 -2.05
C GLU A 143 0.49 -28.02 -3.47
N ARG A 144 0.37 -27.05 -4.38
CA ARG A 144 -0.04 -27.29 -5.77
C ARG A 144 1.09 -27.86 -6.62
N ALA A 145 2.31 -27.38 -6.43
CA ALA A 145 3.46 -27.66 -7.28
C ALA A 145 4.76 -27.63 -6.45
N PRO A 146 5.03 -28.66 -5.64
CA PRO A 146 6.19 -28.68 -4.73
C PRO A 146 7.52 -28.54 -5.48
N ASP A 147 7.65 -29.17 -6.65
CA ASP A 147 8.82 -29.10 -7.54
C ASP A 147 9.24 -27.67 -7.87
N VAL A 148 8.30 -26.72 -7.90
CA VAL A 148 8.59 -25.29 -8.14
C VAL A 148 9.53 -24.76 -7.05
N PHE A 149 9.26 -25.07 -5.79
CA PHE A 149 10.10 -24.62 -4.69
C PHE A 149 11.33 -25.49 -4.52
N GLU A 150 11.25 -26.80 -4.77
CA GLU A 150 12.43 -27.69 -4.69
C GLU A 150 13.54 -27.23 -5.65
N ASN A 151 13.19 -26.96 -6.91
CA ASN A 151 14.14 -26.56 -7.95
C ASN A 151 14.45 -25.05 -7.96
N ALA A 152 13.70 -24.24 -7.20
CA ALA A 152 13.93 -22.80 -7.16
C ALA A 152 15.31 -22.45 -6.62
N ASP A 153 15.97 -21.50 -7.27
CA ASP A 153 17.18 -20.88 -6.75
C ASP A 153 16.89 -19.55 -6.03
N ALA A 154 15.75 -18.90 -6.31
CA ALA A 154 15.35 -17.71 -5.58
C ALA A 154 13.82 -17.48 -5.54
N ILE A 155 13.40 -16.78 -4.49
CA ILE A 155 12.06 -16.21 -4.30
C ILE A 155 12.22 -14.69 -4.22
N LEU A 156 11.59 -13.97 -5.16
CA LEU A 156 11.71 -12.53 -5.30
C LEU A 156 10.38 -11.85 -5.00
N GLY A 157 10.43 -10.73 -4.26
CA GLY A 157 9.32 -9.79 -4.19
C GLY A 157 9.05 -9.15 -5.56
N TYR A 158 7.86 -8.57 -5.76
CA TYR A 158 7.46 -8.06 -7.08
C TYR A 158 8.38 -6.95 -7.65
N PRO A 159 8.80 -5.90 -6.90
CA PRO A 159 9.77 -4.94 -7.39
C PRO A 159 11.13 -5.60 -7.69
N GLN A 160 11.55 -6.56 -6.87
CA GLN A 160 12.82 -7.28 -7.01
C GLN A 160 12.82 -8.21 -8.23
N PHE A 161 11.68 -8.79 -8.59
CA PHE A 161 11.52 -9.53 -9.84
C PHE A 161 11.85 -8.63 -11.05
N TRP A 162 11.34 -7.40 -11.08
CA TRP A 162 11.65 -6.47 -12.15
C TRP A 162 13.08 -5.93 -12.08
N THR A 163 13.59 -5.62 -10.88
CA THR A 163 15.03 -5.33 -10.69
C THR A 163 15.88 -6.44 -11.28
N TRP A 164 15.57 -7.72 -11.03
CA TRP A 164 16.29 -8.86 -11.60
C TRP A 164 16.16 -8.93 -13.12
N LYS A 165 14.97 -8.75 -13.70
CA LYS A 165 14.79 -8.76 -15.17
C LYS A 165 15.65 -7.73 -15.91
N PHE A 166 15.97 -6.61 -15.27
CA PHE A 166 16.81 -5.56 -15.86
C PHE A 166 18.28 -5.61 -15.42
N SER A 167 18.60 -6.11 -14.23
CA SER A 167 19.99 -6.14 -13.72
C SER A 167 20.68 -7.50 -13.84
N GLY A 168 19.92 -8.59 -13.96
CA GLY A 168 20.39 -9.96 -13.78
C GLY A 168 20.68 -10.34 -12.32
N VAL A 169 20.52 -9.43 -11.36
CA VAL A 169 20.87 -9.63 -9.95
C VAL A 169 19.62 -9.94 -9.13
N LYS A 170 19.67 -11.04 -8.37
CA LYS A 170 18.60 -11.49 -7.47
C LYS A 170 18.85 -10.96 -6.07
N LEU A 171 17.91 -10.19 -5.54
CA LEU A 171 18.02 -9.52 -4.25
C LEU A 171 16.66 -9.53 -3.53
N SER A 172 16.72 -9.32 -2.22
CA SER A 172 15.57 -9.02 -1.38
C SER A 172 15.61 -7.58 -0.91
N GLU A 173 14.43 -7.05 -0.55
CA GLU A 173 14.29 -5.75 0.08
C GLU A 173 13.31 -5.88 1.25
N VAL A 174 13.72 -5.36 2.41
CA VAL A 174 13.05 -5.62 3.69
C VAL A 174 11.67 -5.01 3.75
N SER A 175 11.46 -3.83 3.16
CA SER A 175 10.18 -3.14 3.19
C SER A 175 9.09 -3.89 2.40
N TYR A 176 9.49 -4.66 1.39
CA TYR A 176 8.59 -5.55 0.65
C TYR A 176 8.23 -6.80 1.46
N LEU A 177 9.23 -7.47 2.03
CA LEU A 177 9.00 -8.65 2.86
C LEU A 177 8.26 -8.32 4.16
N GLY A 178 8.43 -7.11 4.69
CA GLY A 178 7.72 -6.64 5.88
C GLY A 178 6.26 -6.26 5.63
N CYS A 179 5.77 -6.26 4.39
CA CYS A 179 4.40 -5.87 4.07
C CYS A 179 3.42 -7.03 4.30
N HIS A 180 3.00 -7.23 5.56
CA HIS A 180 2.02 -8.24 5.99
C HIS A 180 2.11 -9.57 5.22
N SER A 181 3.34 -10.08 5.09
CA SER A 181 3.66 -11.21 4.22
C SER A 181 3.59 -12.57 4.92
N HIS A 182 3.55 -12.59 6.25
CA HIS A 182 3.92 -13.74 7.09
C HIS A 182 5.36 -14.25 6.94
N LEU A 183 6.21 -13.62 6.13
CA LEU A 183 7.59 -14.08 5.89
C LEU A 183 8.60 -13.39 6.79
N TRP A 184 8.26 -12.26 7.39
CA TRP A 184 9.16 -11.43 8.19
C TRP A 184 8.67 -11.28 9.63
N ALA A 185 9.59 -11.36 10.59
CA ALA A 185 9.34 -11.11 12.01
C ALA A 185 9.94 -9.73 12.38
N PRO A 186 9.13 -8.65 12.39
CA PRO A 186 9.63 -7.28 12.45
C PRO A 186 10.48 -7.00 13.71
N LEU A 187 10.11 -7.54 14.87
CA LEU A 187 10.87 -7.35 16.11
C LEU A 187 12.18 -8.13 16.17
N ARG A 188 12.31 -9.20 15.38
CA ARG A 188 13.53 -10.00 15.28
C ARG A 188 14.50 -9.45 14.23
N HIS A 189 14.03 -8.54 13.36
CA HIS A 189 14.73 -8.10 12.15
C HIS A 189 15.27 -9.29 11.32
N ASP A 190 14.47 -10.35 11.22
CA ASP A 190 14.81 -11.57 10.49
C ASP A 190 13.53 -12.21 9.91
N PHE A 191 13.71 -13.23 9.07
CA PHE A 191 12.60 -14.03 8.59
C PHE A 191 11.82 -14.69 9.75
N SER A 192 10.53 -14.87 9.52
CA SER A 192 9.63 -15.58 10.42
C SER A 192 9.88 -17.09 10.42
N SER A 193 9.31 -17.76 11.42
CA SER A 193 9.25 -19.21 11.54
C SER A 193 8.70 -19.93 10.30
N LEU A 194 7.83 -19.29 9.49
CA LEU A 194 7.30 -19.88 8.26
C LEU A 194 8.41 -20.15 7.25
N VAL A 195 9.32 -19.20 7.05
CA VAL A 195 10.41 -19.33 6.07
C VAL A 195 11.34 -20.48 6.46
N ASP A 196 11.63 -20.61 7.76
CA ASP A 196 12.49 -21.67 8.28
C ASP A 196 11.81 -23.04 8.19
N THR A 197 10.54 -23.13 8.59
CA THR A 197 9.76 -24.39 8.60
C THR A 197 9.55 -24.94 7.19
N GLN A 198 9.41 -24.08 6.18
CA GLN A 198 9.25 -24.49 4.78
C GLN A 198 10.58 -24.66 4.03
N GLY A 199 11.74 -24.46 4.69
CA GLY A 199 13.06 -24.56 4.05
C GLY A 199 13.30 -23.49 2.98
N TRP A 200 12.62 -22.34 3.06
CA TRP A 200 12.72 -21.29 2.05
C TRP A 200 13.88 -20.33 2.28
N ARG A 201 14.52 -20.34 3.47
CA ARG A 201 15.59 -19.38 3.81
C ARG A 201 16.71 -19.36 2.78
N GLU A 202 17.17 -20.53 2.32
CA GLU A 202 18.25 -20.64 1.34
C GLU A 202 17.85 -20.13 -0.06
N LYS A 203 16.55 -19.97 -0.29
CA LYS A 203 15.96 -19.46 -1.53
C LYS A 203 15.60 -17.98 -1.43
N MET A 204 15.83 -17.34 -0.28
CA MET A 204 15.68 -15.89 -0.12
C MET A 204 17.03 -15.22 -0.43
N PRO A 205 17.14 -14.39 -1.47
CA PRO A 205 18.40 -13.74 -1.79
C PRO A 205 18.93 -12.80 -0.70
N SER A 206 20.17 -12.37 -0.86
CA SER A 206 20.75 -11.33 0.02
C SER A 206 19.99 -10.01 -0.09
N PHE A 207 20.04 -9.23 0.98
CA PHE A 207 19.37 -7.93 1.05
C PHE A 207 20.23 -6.82 0.44
N ALA A 208 19.57 -5.91 -0.26
CA ALA A 208 20.11 -4.60 -0.59
C ALA A 208 19.09 -3.52 -0.22
N ARG A 209 19.54 -2.34 0.21
CA ARG A 209 18.63 -1.22 0.52
C ARG A 209 17.86 -0.81 -0.74
N ALA A 210 16.59 -0.46 -0.59
CA ALA A 210 15.83 0.19 -1.64
C ALA A 210 16.59 1.43 -2.17
N GLY A 211 16.64 1.60 -3.50
CA GLY A 211 17.37 2.69 -4.14
C GLY A 211 18.88 2.46 -4.30
N ALA A 212 19.48 1.39 -3.75
CA ALA A 212 20.88 1.05 -4.05
C ALA A 212 21.03 0.69 -5.54
N VAL A 213 22.13 1.10 -6.19
CA VAL A 213 22.46 0.65 -7.56
C VAL A 213 22.99 -0.78 -7.49
N VAL A 214 22.35 -1.69 -8.23
CA VAL A 214 22.63 -3.14 -8.15
C VAL A 214 23.16 -3.73 -9.46
N GLY A 215 23.04 -3.00 -10.57
CA GLY A 215 23.54 -3.45 -11.86
C GLY A 215 23.32 -2.42 -12.96
N GLU A 216 23.54 -2.83 -14.19
CA GLU A 216 23.32 -2.01 -15.38
C GLU A 216 22.53 -2.79 -16.43
N TYR A 217 21.61 -2.10 -17.11
CA TYR A 217 20.86 -2.62 -18.24
C TYR A 217 21.27 -1.89 -19.51
N LYS A 218 21.49 -2.61 -20.61
CA LYS A 218 21.80 -2.01 -21.91
C LYS A 218 20.51 -1.80 -22.70
N VAL A 219 20.09 -0.55 -22.81
CA VAL A 219 18.91 -0.15 -23.58
C VAL A 219 19.31 -0.01 -25.05
N ALA A 220 18.63 -0.74 -25.93
CA ALA A 220 18.80 -0.59 -27.37
C ALA A 220 17.86 0.50 -27.90
N LEU A 221 18.44 1.50 -28.57
CA LEU A 221 17.70 2.56 -29.25
C LEU A 221 17.35 2.15 -30.69
N GLY A 222 16.49 2.93 -31.35
CA GLY A 222 16.01 2.64 -32.71
C GLY A 222 17.10 2.62 -33.79
N ASP A 223 18.24 3.25 -33.53
CA ASP A 223 19.43 3.26 -34.39
C ASP A 223 20.41 2.10 -34.09
N GLY A 224 20.09 1.24 -33.13
CA GLY A 224 20.94 0.14 -32.66
C GLY A 224 21.96 0.52 -31.58
N THR A 225 22.03 1.79 -31.17
CA THR A 225 22.90 2.24 -30.09
C THR A 225 22.50 1.58 -28.77
N LEU A 226 23.48 1.08 -28.01
CA LEU A 226 23.28 0.52 -26.68
C LEU A 226 23.67 1.54 -25.61
N VAL A 227 22.69 2.04 -24.87
CA VAL A 227 22.89 2.98 -23.76
C VAL A 227 22.83 2.24 -22.43
N PRO A 228 23.89 2.24 -21.60
CA PRO A 228 23.84 1.66 -20.27
C PRO A 228 23.00 2.54 -19.34
N VAL A 229 22.06 1.93 -18.62
CA VAL A 229 21.29 2.58 -17.55
C VAL A 229 21.52 1.84 -16.25
N LYS A 230 21.71 2.58 -15.15
CA LYS A 230 21.89 2.00 -13.81
C LYS A 230 20.56 1.47 -13.28
N VAL A 231 20.56 0.25 -12.77
CA VAL A 231 19.38 -0.39 -12.19
C VAL A 231 19.44 -0.28 -10.68
N HIS A 232 18.39 0.26 -10.07
CA HIS A 232 18.25 0.37 -8.63
C HIS A 232 17.43 -0.81 -8.04
N ASN A 233 17.72 -1.18 -6.77
CA ASN A 233 16.88 -2.13 -6.05
C ASN A 233 15.52 -1.51 -5.76
N GLY A 234 14.44 -2.15 -6.19
CA GLY A 234 13.07 -1.64 -6.06
C GLY A 234 12.54 -1.58 -4.63
N VAL A 235 11.32 -1.07 -4.48
CA VAL A 235 10.67 -0.82 -3.19
C VAL A 235 9.17 -1.14 -3.23
N HIS A 236 8.58 -1.45 -2.07
CA HIS A 236 7.13 -1.52 -1.92
C HIS A 236 6.47 -0.13 -2.06
N ASP A 237 5.37 -0.04 -2.80
CA ASP A 237 4.71 1.24 -3.14
C ASP A 237 4.34 2.10 -1.92
N SER A 238 3.76 1.51 -0.88
CA SER A 238 3.32 2.22 0.30
C SER A 238 4.50 2.68 1.15
N ASN A 239 5.59 1.91 1.14
CA ASN A 239 6.84 2.31 1.77
C ASN A 239 7.54 3.43 0.99
N ALA A 240 7.44 3.43 -0.33
CA ALA A 240 7.89 4.55 -1.15
C ALA A 240 7.12 5.83 -0.80
N ALA A 241 5.78 5.76 -0.75
CA ALA A 241 4.95 6.90 -0.37
C ALA A 241 5.28 7.42 1.05
N LEU A 242 5.48 6.53 2.03
CA LEU A 242 5.95 6.90 3.37
C LEU A 242 7.34 7.57 3.32
N TYR A 243 8.25 7.02 2.53
CA TYR A 243 9.60 7.53 2.40
C TYR A 243 9.67 8.91 1.76
N PHE A 244 8.79 9.21 0.79
CA PHE A 244 8.72 10.52 0.16
C PHE A 244 8.63 11.64 1.22
N TYR A 245 7.66 11.56 2.13
CA TYR A 245 7.49 12.55 3.19
C TYR A 245 8.68 12.65 4.14
N ARG A 246 9.31 11.51 4.47
CA ARG A 246 10.54 11.48 5.28
C ARG A 246 11.71 12.16 4.58
N SER A 247 11.92 11.87 3.30
CA SER A 247 12.99 12.48 2.50
C SER A 247 12.78 13.99 2.29
N ALA A 248 11.52 14.44 2.30
CA ALA A 248 11.12 15.83 2.19
C ALA A 248 11.27 16.62 3.51
N GLY A 249 11.87 16.01 4.54
CA GLY A 249 12.21 16.64 5.82
C GLY A 249 11.15 16.51 6.90
N LEU A 250 10.07 15.74 6.66
CA LEU A 250 9.07 15.48 7.69
C LEU A 250 9.50 14.32 8.58
N SER A 251 9.50 14.55 9.88
CA SER A 251 9.80 13.57 10.92
C SER A 251 8.65 13.56 11.93
N ASP A 252 8.38 12.40 12.53
CA ASP A 252 7.29 12.21 13.49
C ASP A 252 5.91 12.61 12.93
N PHE A 253 5.38 11.76 12.04
CA PHE A 253 4.05 11.93 11.46
C PHE A 253 3.31 10.60 11.34
N THR A 254 1.99 10.71 11.25
CA THR A 254 1.10 9.64 10.80
C THR A 254 0.71 9.91 9.35
N LEU A 255 0.91 8.94 8.46
CA LEU A 255 0.46 9.02 7.08
C LEU A 255 -0.91 8.38 6.94
N VAL A 256 -1.90 9.13 6.45
CA VAL A 256 -3.21 8.64 6.03
C VAL A 256 -3.24 8.66 4.51
N SER A 257 -2.95 7.52 3.89
CA SER A 257 -3.10 7.34 2.45
C SER A 257 -4.54 6.98 2.11
N THR A 258 -5.15 7.69 1.17
CA THR A 258 -6.58 7.59 0.83
C THR A 258 -6.78 7.20 -0.63
N GLY A 259 -6.93 5.90 -0.88
CA GLY A 259 -7.32 5.36 -2.18
C GLY A 259 -8.58 4.50 -2.07
N THR A 260 -8.64 3.41 -2.84
CA THR A 260 -9.63 2.34 -2.61
C THR A 260 -9.60 1.88 -1.15
N TRP A 261 -8.38 1.76 -0.61
CA TRP A 261 -8.12 1.58 0.81
C TRP A 261 -7.70 2.90 1.44
N VAL A 262 -8.16 3.13 2.67
CA VAL A 262 -7.51 4.05 3.60
C VAL A 262 -6.50 3.23 4.40
N ILE A 263 -5.23 3.61 4.31
CA ILE A 263 -4.13 2.97 5.03
C ILE A 263 -3.48 4.03 5.89
N ILE A 264 -3.41 3.78 7.19
CA ILE A 264 -2.85 4.71 8.16
C ILE A 264 -1.56 4.10 8.72
N PHE A 265 -0.43 4.76 8.51
CA PHE A 265 0.87 4.38 9.08
C PHE A 265 1.22 5.32 10.22
N ASN A 266 1.56 4.78 11.39
CA ASN A 266 2.10 5.57 12.50
C ASN A 266 3.31 4.87 13.09
N THR A 267 4.51 5.35 12.78
CA THR A 267 5.76 4.78 13.30
C THR A 267 5.96 5.01 14.80
N ALA A 268 5.19 5.91 15.42
CA ALA A 268 5.21 6.13 16.87
C ALA A 268 4.30 5.17 17.65
N CYS A 269 3.43 4.40 16.98
CA CYS A 269 2.56 3.44 17.63
C CYS A 269 3.34 2.17 18.01
N PRO A 270 3.31 1.73 19.28
CA PRO A 270 3.96 0.50 19.67
C PRO A 270 3.22 -0.71 19.10
N LEU A 271 3.95 -1.76 18.72
CA LEU A 271 3.33 -2.91 18.04
C LEU A 271 2.40 -3.73 18.96
N ASP A 272 2.59 -3.68 20.27
CA ASP A 272 1.71 -4.34 21.26
C ASP A 272 0.31 -3.71 21.33
N ALA A 273 0.12 -2.51 20.77
CA ALA A 273 -1.18 -1.89 20.60
C ALA A 273 -2.00 -2.49 19.43
N LEU A 274 -1.38 -3.29 18.56
CA LEU A 274 -2.03 -3.81 17.36
C LEU A 274 -3.00 -4.95 17.71
N ASP A 275 -4.25 -4.80 17.31
CA ASP A 275 -5.31 -5.79 17.47
C ASP A 275 -5.57 -6.50 16.13
N ARG A 276 -5.22 -7.79 16.06
CA ARG A 276 -5.38 -8.62 14.85
C ARG A 276 -6.81 -8.67 14.33
N GLU A 277 -7.80 -8.48 15.20
CA GLU A 277 -9.23 -8.53 14.84
C GLU A 277 -9.75 -7.19 14.31
N ARG A 278 -8.87 -6.19 14.15
CA ARG A 278 -9.20 -4.83 13.71
C ARG A 278 -8.43 -4.36 12.48
N ASP A 279 -7.95 -5.31 11.66
CA ASP A 279 -7.19 -5.01 10.43
C ASP A 279 -5.97 -4.09 10.73
N MET A 280 -5.38 -4.31 11.91
CA MET A 280 -4.14 -3.69 12.36
C MET A 280 -2.97 -4.65 12.07
N LEU A 281 -1.85 -4.11 11.62
CA LEU A 281 -0.70 -4.87 11.18
C LEU A 281 0.59 -4.06 11.32
N ALA A 282 1.75 -4.72 11.25
CA ALA A 282 3.02 -4.02 11.09
C ALA A 282 3.54 -4.18 9.66
N ASN A 283 3.97 -3.06 9.09
CA ASN A 283 4.87 -3.03 7.96
C ASN A 283 6.31 -2.90 8.44
N VAL A 284 7.29 -3.00 7.54
CA VAL A 284 8.67 -2.60 7.81
C VAL A 284 9.06 -1.51 6.83
N THR A 285 9.71 -0.47 7.34
CA THR A 285 10.20 0.65 6.52
C THR A 285 11.42 0.25 5.71
N VAL A 286 11.78 1.07 4.72
CA VAL A 286 13.02 0.89 3.94
C VAL A 286 14.31 0.96 4.78
N ASP A 287 14.23 1.48 6.00
CA ASP A 287 15.34 1.52 6.96
C ASP A 287 15.35 0.30 7.88
N GLY A 288 14.42 -0.66 7.72
CA GLY A 288 14.32 -1.87 8.52
C GLY A 288 13.51 -1.73 9.81
N GLU A 289 12.95 -0.55 10.08
CA GLU A 289 12.16 -0.29 11.28
C GLU A 289 10.71 -0.73 11.13
N PRO A 290 10.10 -1.36 12.16
CA PRO A 290 8.68 -1.66 12.15
C PRO A 290 7.82 -0.39 12.09
N ALA A 291 6.75 -0.45 11.31
CA ALA A 291 5.76 0.63 11.19
C ALA A 291 4.37 0.06 11.36
N ALA A 292 3.75 0.34 12.50
CA ALA A 292 2.35 0.03 12.74
C ALA A 292 1.47 0.65 11.64
N ALA A 293 0.48 -0.12 11.20
CA ALA A 293 -0.53 0.32 10.27
C ALA A 293 -1.92 -0.21 10.65
N ILE A 294 -2.94 0.52 10.22
CA ILE A 294 -4.34 0.12 10.29
C ILE A 294 -5.02 0.49 8.98
N ARG A 295 -5.95 -0.34 8.52
CA ARG A 295 -6.55 -0.19 7.19
C ARG A 295 -8.05 -0.38 7.23
N PHE A 296 -8.75 0.21 6.27
CA PHE A 296 -10.12 -0.13 5.88
C PHE A 296 -10.37 0.31 4.44
N MET A 297 -11.42 -0.19 3.78
CA MET A 297 -11.66 0.12 2.37
C MET A 297 -12.35 1.48 2.15
N GLY A 298 -11.88 2.56 2.78
CA GLY A 298 -12.62 3.83 2.87
C GLY A 298 -13.09 4.42 1.54
N GLY A 299 -12.31 4.32 0.45
CA GLY A 299 -12.75 4.76 -0.88
C GLY A 299 -13.90 3.90 -1.42
N ARG A 300 -13.76 2.57 -1.33
CA ARG A 300 -14.84 1.63 -1.74
C ARG A 300 -16.09 1.81 -0.89
N GLU A 301 -15.92 1.96 0.42
CA GLU A 301 -17.04 2.14 1.34
C GLU A 301 -17.76 3.46 1.09
N TYR A 302 -17.03 4.54 0.79
CA TYR A 302 -17.62 5.80 0.33
C TYR A 302 -18.42 5.62 -0.95
N ASP A 303 -17.87 4.96 -1.97
CA ASP A 303 -18.56 4.72 -3.25
C ASP A 303 -19.89 3.97 -3.04
N VAL A 304 -19.86 2.91 -2.22
CA VAL A 304 -21.04 2.09 -1.93
C VAL A 304 -22.07 2.86 -1.10
N ALA A 305 -21.63 3.49 0.00
CA ALA A 305 -22.52 4.20 0.91
C ALA A 305 -23.15 5.43 0.24
N SER A 306 -22.38 6.21 -0.52
CA SER A 306 -22.86 7.40 -1.22
C SER A 306 -23.76 7.09 -2.43
N GLY A 307 -23.75 5.84 -2.91
CA GLY A 307 -24.46 5.46 -4.13
C GLY A 307 -23.79 5.97 -5.40
N GLY A 308 -22.46 6.00 -5.42
CA GLY A 308 -21.65 6.47 -6.55
C GLY A 308 -21.67 7.98 -6.74
N TRP A 309 -21.78 8.75 -5.66
CA TRP A 309 -21.82 10.22 -5.74
C TRP A 309 -20.47 10.79 -6.17
N ASP A 310 -20.49 11.57 -7.26
CA ASP A 310 -19.29 12.10 -7.95
C ASP A 310 -19.23 13.64 -7.99
N ARG A 311 -20.10 14.31 -7.23
CA ARG A 311 -20.19 15.79 -7.18
C ARG A 311 -19.64 16.34 -5.85
N PRO A 312 -19.31 17.64 -5.76
CA PRO A 312 -19.01 18.26 -4.48
C PRO A 312 -20.18 18.11 -3.49
N ILE A 313 -19.86 17.86 -2.22
CA ILE A 313 -20.84 17.83 -1.12
C ILE A 313 -20.85 19.22 -0.48
N SER A 314 -22.04 19.81 -0.32
CA SER A 314 -22.18 21.11 0.34
C SER A 314 -22.03 21.00 1.87
N LEU A 315 -21.56 22.08 2.50
CA LEU A 315 -21.57 22.20 3.97
C LEU A 315 -22.99 22.06 4.54
N GLY A 316 -24.00 22.62 3.85
CA GLY A 316 -25.39 22.51 4.27
C GLY A 316 -25.91 21.06 4.31
N ALA A 317 -25.46 20.19 3.39
CA ALA A 317 -25.80 18.77 3.44
C ALA A 317 -25.20 18.07 4.66
N ILE A 318 -23.95 18.39 5.02
CA ILE A 318 -23.30 17.86 6.23
C ILE A 318 -24.04 18.34 7.50
N GLU A 319 -24.37 19.62 7.57
CA GLU A 319 -25.12 20.21 8.69
C GLU A 319 -26.53 19.60 8.80
N SER A 320 -27.21 19.37 7.67
CA SER A 320 -28.52 18.70 7.63
C SER A 320 -28.45 17.28 8.17
N VAL A 321 -27.46 16.49 7.72
CA VAL A 321 -27.22 15.11 8.21
C VAL A 321 -27.01 15.09 9.72
N ILE A 322 -26.20 16.02 10.25
CA ILE A 322 -25.93 16.14 11.68
C ILE A 322 -27.22 16.50 12.44
N ALA A 323 -27.97 17.51 11.97
CA ALA A 323 -29.20 17.97 12.60
C ALA A 323 -30.29 16.88 12.62
N LYS A 324 -30.44 16.15 11.50
CA LYS A 324 -31.39 15.03 11.35
C LYS A 324 -30.93 13.74 12.01
N LYS A 325 -29.69 13.67 12.49
CA LYS A 325 -29.09 12.47 13.12
C LYS A 325 -29.11 11.26 12.17
N ILE A 326 -28.74 11.48 10.91
CA ILE A 326 -28.62 10.42 9.91
C ILE A 326 -27.22 9.83 10.02
N PHE A 327 -27.08 8.55 10.34
CA PHE A 327 -25.77 7.90 10.49
C PHE A 327 -25.60 6.76 9.48
N ALA A 328 -24.46 6.74 8.77
CA ALA A 328 -23.96 5.53 8.13
C ALA A 328 -23.12 4.74 9.15
N LEU A 329 -23.46 3.47 9.35
CA LEU A 329 -22.80 2.57 10.30
C LEU A 329 -22.05 1.45 9.55
N PRO A 330 -20.89 1.01 10.05
CA PRO A 330 -20.02 0.05 9.36
C PRO A 330 -20.61 -1.37 9.26
N SER A 331 -20.23 -2.19 8.28
CA SER A 331 -19.24 -1.92 7.21
C SER A 331 -19.83 -2.05 5.80
N PHE A 332 -19.48 -1.14 4.90
CA PHE A 332 -19.96 -1.16 3.51
C PHE A 332 -19.08 -1.98 2.55
N ALA A 333 -17.95 -2.47 3.04
CA ALA A 333 -17.05 -3.40 2.34
C ALA A 333 -16.35 -4.33 3.34
N PRO A 334 -15.79 -5.48 2.91
CA PRO A 334 -15.00 -6.36 3.77
C PRO A 334 -13.72 -5.69 4.32
N GLY A 335 -13.28 -6.13 5.50
CA GLY A 335 -12.08 -5.61 6.17
C GLY A 335 -12.37 -4.46 7.14
N GLY A 336 -11.32 -3.86 7.69
CA GLY A 336 -11.41 -2.70 8.55
C GLY A 336 -11.44 -2.95 10.07
N PRO A 337 -11.35 -1.89 10.89
CA PRO A 337 -11.33 -1.97 12.36
C PRO A 337 -12.60 -2.48 13.03
N LEU A 338 -13.67 -2.62 12.26
CA LEU A 338 -15.02 -2.96 12.70
C LEU A 338 -15.62 -4.07 11.82
N PRO A 339 -15.04 -5.29 11.81
CA PRO A 339 -15.50 -6.34 10.93
C PRO A 339 -16.85 -6.95 11.37
N GLY A 340 -17.43 -7.77 10.50
CA GLY A 340 -18.51 -8.70 10.86
C GLY A 340 -19.93 -8.15 10.79
N ARG A 341 -20.15 -6.96 10.20
CA ARG A 341 -21.50 -6.42 9.95
C ARG A 341 -21.65 -5.78 8.59
N GLN A 342 -22.85 -5.96 8.03
CA GLN A 342 -23.29 -5.21 6.87
C GLN A 342 -23.61 -3.76 7.26
N GLY A 343 -23.13 -2.83 6.45
CA GLY A 343 -23.34 -1.40 6.64
C GLY A 343 -24.79 -1.00 6.40
N GLU A 344 -25.24 -0.02 7.17
CA GLU A 344 -26.62 0.48 7.11
C GLU A 344 -26.68 1.98 7.40
N PHE A 345 -27.78 2.61 6.98
CA PHE A 345 -28.13 3.96 7.39
C PHE A 345 -29.18 3.90 8.51
N THR A 346 -29.05 4.78 9.50
CA THR A 346 -30.03 4.95 10.59
C THR A 346 -30.45 6.42 10.68
N GLY A 347 -31.67 6.68 11.18
CA GLY A 347 -32.29 8.01 11.17
C GLY A 347 -33.33 8.17 10.05
N PRO A 348 -33.77 9.40 9.76
CA PRO A 348 -34.65 9.68 8.62
C PRO A 348 -34.00 9.28 7.28
N GLU A 349 -34.82 8.94 6.28
CA GLU A 349 -34.32 8.64 4.93
C GLU A 349 -33.61 9.88 4.33
N PRO A 350 -32.32 9.79 3.99
CA PRO A 350 -31.58 10.90 3.40
C PRO A 350 -31.98 11.11 1.93
N ASP A 351 -31.96 12.36 1.47
CA ASP A 351 -31.87 12.60 0.03
C ASP A 351 -30.50 12.17 -0.54
N ARG A 352 -30.29 12.34 -1.87
CA ARG A 352 -29.06 11.87 -2.52
C ARG A 352 -27.80 12.58 -2.02
N GLU A 353 -27.86 13.88 -1.74
CA GLU A 353 -26.69 14.62 -1.27
C GLU A 353 -26.47 14.36 0.23
N GLU A 354 -27.54 14.26 1.02
CA GLU A 354 -27.48 13.85 2.42
C GLU A 354 -26.87 12.46 2.58
N ARG A 355 -27.18 11.54 1.67
CA ARG A 355 -26.59 10.19 1.66
C ARG A 355 -25.08 10.26 1.41
N ALA A 356 -24.64 11.08 0.47
CA ALA A 356 -23.21 11.29 0.20
C ALA A 356 -22.50 12.00 1.37
N ALA A 357 -23.15 12.98 1.99
CA ALA A 357 -22.67 13.68 3.18
C ALA A 357 -22.52 12.73 4.39
N ALA A 358 -23.51 11.86 4.63
CA ALA A 358 -23.44 10.84 5.67
C ALA A 358 -22.33 9.80 5.38
N ALA A 359 -22.12 9.42 4.11
CA ALA A 359 -21.01 8.56 3.71
C ALA A 359 -19.64 9.23 3.94
N LEU A 360 -19.49 10.52 3.63
CA LEU A 360 -18.25 11.27 3.90
C LEU A 360 -17.97 11.37 5.40
N LEU A 361 -18.98 11.72 6.21
CA LEU A 361 -18.88 11.73 7.67
C LEU A 361 -18.49 10.35 8.20
N TYR A 362 -19.11 9.28 7.69
CA TYR A 362 -18.78 7.91 8.07
C TYR A 362 -17.30 7.59 7.83
N VAL A 363 -16.76 7.88 6.64
CA VAL A 363 -15.34 7.61 6.33
C VAL A 363 -14.41 8.48 7.18
N ALA A 364 -14.75 9.74 7.43
CA ALA A 364 -13.99 10.60 8.35
C ALA A 364 -14.00 10.06 9.79
N LEU A 365 -15.12 9.54 10.27
CA LEU A 365 -15.26 8.96 11.61
C LEU A 365 -14.53 7.61 11.74
N MET A 366 -14.53 6.78 10.68
CA MET A 366 -13.72 5.57 10.61
C MET A 366 -12.22 5.89 10.67
N THR A 367 -11.78 6.94 9.97
CA THR A 367 -10.40 7.41 10.05
C THR A 367 -10.06 7.96 11.44
N ASP A 368 -10.94 8.76 12.05
CA ASP A 368 -10.76 9.28 13.41
C ASP A 368 -10.66 8.14 14.45
N LEU A 369 -11.53 7.13 14.35
CA LEU A 369 -11.43 5.91 15.17
C LEU A 369 -10.10 5.18 14.94
N SER A 370 -9.69 5.03 13.69
CA SER A 370 -8.45 4.34 13.33
C SER A 370 -7.21 5.08 13.86
N LEU A 371 -7.22 6.41 13.84
CA LEU A 371 -6.18 7.25 14.43
C LEU A 371 -6.09 7.07 15.95
N ASP A 372 -7.22 6.84 16.64
CA ASP A 372 -7.22 6.48 18.06
C ASP A 372 -6.64 5.09 18.32
N LEU A 373 -7.05 4.09 17.54
CA LEU A 373 -6.59 2.70 17.67
C LEU A 373 -5.08 2.58 17.43
N ILE A 374 -4.55 3.32 16.45
CA ILE A 374 -3.11 3.36 16.16
C ILE A 374 -2.36 4.42 16.98
N GLN A 375 -2.96 4.90 18.08
CA GLN A 375 -2.35 5.84 19.03
C GLN A 375 -1.70 7.07 18.38
N SER A 376 -2.28 7.57 17.28
CA SER A 376 -1.75 8.74 16.58
C SER A 376 -1.96 10.00 17.42
N ARG A 377 -0.85 10.69 17.74
CA ARG A 377 -0.81 11.97 18.45
C ARG A 377 0.06 13.03 17.77
N ASN A 378 0.81 12.63 16.74
CA ASN A 378 1.70 13.47 15.96
C ASN A 378 0.97 14.14 14.79
N THR A 379 1.72 14.86 13.96
CA THR A 379 1.19 15.49 12.73
C THR A 379 0.60 14.43 11.80
N VAL A 380 -0.59 14.66 11.27
CA VAL A 380 -1.24 13.75 10.31
C VAL A 380 -1.10 14.31 8.90
N ILE A 381 -0.48 13.55 8.00
CA ILE A 381 -0.42 13.86 6.57
C ILE A 381 -1.49 13.05 5.87
N VAL A 382 -2.42 13.72 5.19
CA VAL A 382 -3.45 13.09 4.39
C VAL A 382 -3.07 13.21 2.91
N ASP A 383 -2.95 12.05 2.26
CA ASP A 383 -2.59 11.93 0.85
C ASP A 383 -3.65 11.10 0.11
N GLY A 384 -3.88 11.37 -1.18
CA GLY A 384 -4.75 10.57 -2.04
C GLY A 384 -6.11 11.19 -2.40
N GLY A 385 -7.00 10.33 -2.91
CA GLY A 385 -8.24 10.70 -3.57
C GLY A 385 -9.28 11.37 -2.67
N LEU A 386 -9.37 11.00 -1.38
CA LEU A 386 -10.36 11.59 -0.47
C LEU A 386 -10.05 13.05 -0.15
N VAL A 387 -8.79 13.49 -0.28
CA VAL A 387 -8.41 14.92 -0.17
C VAL A 387 -9.16 15.77 -1.19
N LYS A 388 -9.46 15.22 -2.38
CA LYS A 388 -10.15 15.93 -3.46
C LYS A 388 -11.62 16.25 -3.15
N THR A 389 -12.20 15.64 -2.11
CA THR A 389 -13.56 15.98 -1.64
C THR A 389 -13.63 17.38 -1.00
N GLY A 390 -12.49 17.96 -0.62
CA GLY A 390 -12.39 19.30 -0.02
C GLY A 390 -12.76 19.37 1.47
N LEU A 391 -13.72 18.56 1.93
CA LEU A 391 -14.19 18.58 3.32
C LEU A 391 -13.52 17.53 4.22
N TYR A 392 -13.09 16.39 3.67
CA TYR A 392 -12.58 15.25 4.43
C TYR A 392 -11.51 15.63 5.47
N THR A 393 -10.44 16.30 5.04
CA THR A 393 -9.34 16.67 5.95
C THR A 393 -9.75 17.75 6.95
N GLY A 394 -10.63 18.67 6.55
CA GLY A 394 -11.15 19.72 7.45
C GLY A 394 -12.03 19.15 8.56
N LEU A 395 -12.80 18.09 8.28
CA LEU A 395 -13.56 17.34 9.29
C LEU A 395 -12.62 16.70 10.32
N LEU A 396 -11.57 16.03 9.86
CA LEU A 396 -10.58 15.39 10.74
C LEU A 396 -9.83 16.43 11.60
N ALA A 397 -9.40 17.54 11.00
CA ALA A 397 -8.75 18.64 11.70
C ALA A 397 -9.65 19.25 12.79
N GLN A 398 -10.96 19.34 12.55
CA GLN A 398 -11.91 19.77 13.57
C GLN A 398 -12.09 18.73 14.69
N LEU A 399 -12.24 17.45 14.33
CA LEU A 399 -12.44 16.37 15.30
C LEU A 399 -11.24 16.18 16.25
N ARG A 400 -10.04 16.59 15.83
CA ARG A 400 -8.78 16.38 16.56
C ARG A 400 -7.99 17.70 16.69
N PRO A 401 -8.50 18.68 17.45
CA PRO A 401 -7.94 20.03 17.50
C PRO A 401 -6.54 20.12 18.13
N SER A 402 -6.08 19.05 18.79
CA SER A 402 -4.72 18.97 19.37
C SER A 402 -3.67 18.40 18.40
N GLN A 403 -4.05 18.02 17.18
CA GLN A 403 -3.14 17.50 16.15
C GLN A 403 -3.18 18.38 14.91
N SER A 404 -2.02 18.63 14.30
CA SER A 404 -1.93 19.29 12.99
C SER A 404 -2.28 18.31 11.88
N PHE A 405 -3.11 18.75 10.95
CA PHE A 405 -3.44 18.01 9.73
C PHE A 405 -2.85 18.71 8.52
N MET A 406 -2.14 17.97 7.68
CA MET A 406 -1.56 18.45 6.45
C MET A 406 -2.13 17.69 5.26
N THR A 407 -2.26 18.34 4.11
CA THR A 407 -2.60 17.69 2.84
C THR A 407 -1.44 17.79 1.87
N SER A 408 -1.20 16.70 1.14
CA SER A 408 -0.26 16.71 0.03
C SER A 408 -0.97 17.06 -1.27
N ALA A 409 -0.33 17.90 -2.09
CA ALA A 409 -0.79 18.16 -3.45
C ALA A 409 -0.36 17.07 -4.45
N ASN A 410 0.58 16.21 -4.07
CA ASN A 410 1.22 15.25 -4.96
C ASN A 410 0.46 13.92 -4.94
N ALA A 411 -0.38 13.66 -5.95
CA ALA A 411 -1.23 12.47 -6.02
C ALA A 411 -0.50 11.15 -6.34
N GLU A 412 0.84 11.15 -6.45
CA GLU A 412 1.66 10.02 -6.94
C GLU A 412 2.81 9.70 -5.96
N GLY A 413 2.51 9.67 -4.65
CA GLY A 413 3.51 9.54 -3.58
C GLY A 413 4.48 8.36 -3.74
N SER A 414 4.03 7.22 -4.28
CA SER A 414 4.86 6.03 -4.49
C SER A 414 6.00 6.29 -5.49
N ALA A 415 5.70 6.90 -6.64
CA ALA A 415 6.71 7.18 -7.67
C ALA A 415 7.73 8.24 -7.20
N PHE A 416 7.26 9.30 -6.55
CA PHE A 416 8.12 10.33 -5.95
C PHE A 416 9.00 9.74 -4.84
N GLY A 417 8.46 8.83 -4.02
CA GLY A 417 9.21 8.12 -2.99
C GLY A 417 10.31 7.23 -3.55
N ALA A 418 10.00 6.44 -4.57
CA ALA A 418 10.98 5.59 -5.26
C ALA A 418 12.07 6.44 -5.95
N ALA A 419 11.69 7.57 -6.55
CA ALA A 419 12.64 8.53 -7.08
C ALA A 419 13.55 9.10 -5.98
N SER A 420 12.97 9.46 -4.83
CA SER A 420 13.72 9.98 -3.67
C SER A 420 14.77 9.00 -3.19
N LEU A 421 14.45 7.70 -3.11
CA LEU A 421 15.39 6.63 -2.74
C LEU A 421 16.55 6.51 -3.74
N ALA A 422 16.23 6.47 -5.03
CA ALA A 422 17.24 6.31 -6.08
C ALA A 422 18.16 7.54 -6.19
N PHE A 423 17.62 8.75 -6.06
CA PHE A 423 18.40 9.98 -6.05
C PHE A 423 19.22 10.14 -4.78
N GLU A 424 18.70 9.74 -3.60
CA GLU A 424 19.47 9.77 -2.37
C GLU A 424 20.72 8.88 -2.46
N ALA A 425 20.62 7.70 -3.10
CA ALA A 425 21.78 6.85 -3.35
C ALA A 425 22.87 7.52 -4.22
N ALA A 426 22.52 8.58 -4.95
CA ALA A 426 23.44 9.44 -5.69
C ALA A 426 23.84 10.73 -4.94
N GLY A 427 23.38 10.90 -3.69
CA GLY A 427 23.60 12.11 -2.89
C GLY A 427 22.70 13.30 -3.26
N ILE A 428 21.60 13.05 -3.98
CA ILE A 428 20.69 14.08 -4.51
C ILE A 428 19.38 14.06 -3.72
N ARG A 429 18.86 15.24 -3.35
CA ARG A 429 17.57 15.41 -2.67
C ARG A 429 16.71 16.39 -3.46
N PRO A 430 16.01 15.92 -4.49
CA PRO A 430 15.40 16.81 -5.48
C PRO A 430 14.04 17.36 -5.05
N PHE A 431 13.33 16.67 -4.16
CA PHE A 431 11.97 17.01 -3.79
C PHE A 431 11.90 17.71 -2.44
N ALA A 432 11.08 18.75 -2.38
CA ALA A 432 10.65 19.38 -1.15
C ALA A 432 9.21 18.99 -0.83
N SER A 433 8.83 19.07 0.45
CA SER A 433 7.45 18.83 0.85
C SER A 433 6.56 19.95 0.30
N SER A 434 5.49 19.58 -0.41
CA SER A 434 4.44 20.49 -0.86
C SER A 434 3.22 20.49 0.09
N CYS A 435 3.38 19.91 1.28
CA CYS A 435 2.28 19.76 2.24
C CYS A 435 1.75 21.11 2.72
N ARG A 436 0.43 21.22 2.83
CA ARG A 436 -0.26 22.42 3.32
C ARG A 436 -1.08 22.07 4.55
N GLU A 437 -1.08 22.94 5.55
CA GLU A 437 -1.93 22.76 6.72
C GLU A 437 -3.41 22.89 6.33
N ALA A 438 -4.22 21.93 6.79
CA ALA A 438 -5.65 21.91 6.59
C ALA A 438 -6.35 22.78 7.64
N ARG A 439 -7.33 23.58 7.20
CA ARG A 439 -8.17 24.35 8.11
C ARG A 439 -9.34 23.48 8.61
N PRO A 440 -9.68 23.53 9.91
CA PRO A 440 -10.90 22.89 10.43
C PRO A 440 -12.15 23.33 9.66
N ALA A 441 -13.09 22.40 9.46
CA ALA A 441 -14.30 22.66 8.67
C ALA A 441 -15.34 23.59 9.35
N GLN A 442 -15.21 23.82 10.66
CA GLN A 442 -16.08 24.69 11.47
C GLN A 442 -17.57 24.29 11.46
N ILE A 443 -17.85 22.99 11.50
CA ILE A 443 -19.21 22.43 11.46
C ILE A 443 -19.79 22.30 12.86
N THR A 444 -20.94 22.92 13.10
CA THR A 444 -21.61 22.87 14.41
C THR A 444 -22.13 21.46 14.71
N GLY A 445 -21.86 20.96 15.92
CA GLY A 445 -22.41 19.68 16.40
C GLY A 445 -21.64 18.43 15.95
N LEU A 446 -20.55 18.58 15.20
CA LEU A 446 -19.75 17.48 14.68
C LEU A 446 -19.20 16.56 15.79
N GLU A 447 -18.77 17.12 16.92
CA GLU A 447 -18.21 16.36 18.05
C GLU A 447 -19.30 15.53 18.75
N SER A 448 -20.51 16.10 18.89
CA SER A 448 -21.67 15.38 19.45
C SER A 448 -22.15 14.28 18.49
N TYR A 449 -22.12 14.55 17.18
CA TYR A 449 -22.40 13.56 16.15
C TYR A 449 -21.38 12.41 16.18
N ARG A 450 -20.08 12.69 16.30
CA ARG A 450 -19.04 11.66 16.51
C ARG A 450 -19.32 10.81 17.74
N ALA A 451 -19.59 11.44 18.88
CA ALA A 451 -19.85 10.72 20.13
C ALA A 451 -21.02 9.75 19.97
N ARG A 452 -22.13 10.23 19.37
CA ARG A 452 -23.29 9.39 19.11
C ARG A 452 -23.01 8.26 18.11
N TRP A 453 -22.22 8.52 17.06
CA TRP A 453 -21.82 7.49 16.11
C TRP A 453 -21.00 6.39 16.80
N ARG A 454 -20.04 6.75 17.67
CA ARG A 454 -19.24 5.79 18.45
C ARG A 454 -20.14 4.93 19.36
N ASP A 455 -21.12 5.53 20.05
CA ASP A 455 -22.08 4.79 20.88
C ASP A 455 -22.87 3.75 20.06
N LEU A 456 -23.37 4.14 18.87
CA LEU A 456 -24.12 3.25 17.99
C LEU A 456 -23.26 2.09 17.48
N VAL A 457 -22.00 2.37 17.11
CA VAL A 457 -21.03 1.36 16.72
C VAL A 457 -20.77 0.37 17.86
N ASP A 458 -20.51 0.85 19.07
CA ASP A 458 -20.23 -0.01 20.22
C ASP A 458 -21.44 -0.85 20.64
N GLN A 459 -22.64 -0.28 20.63
CA GLN A 459 -23.89 -1.02 20.85
C GLN A 459 -24.06 -2.16 19.84
N ARG A 460 -23.84 -1.88 18.55
CA ARG A 460 -23.86 -2.93 17.52
C ARG A 460 -22.84 -4.01 17.88
N ARG A 461 -21.58 -3.66 18.13
CA ARG A 461 -20.53 -4.65 18.42
C ARG A 461 -20.87 -5.54 19.61
N GLN A 462 -21.40 -4.98 20.69
CA GLN A 462 -21.84 -5.74 21.85
C GLN A 462 -22.97 -6.73 21.50
N GLN A 463 -23.97 -6.31 20.72
CA GLN A 463 -25.05 -7.18 20.24
C GLN A 463 -24.54 -8.33 19.37
N ALA A 464 -23.46 -8.13 18.59
CA ALA A 464 -22.89 -9.22 17.78
C ALA A 464 -22.25 -10.28 18.67
N ARG A 465 -21.44 -9.84 19.63
CA ARG A 465 -20.79 -10.75 20.59
C ARG A 465 -21.82 -11.55 21.39
N ALA A 466 -22.92 -10.90 21.80
CA ALA A 466 -24.02 -11.58 22.50
C ALA A 466 -24.76 -12.58 21.60
N GLY A 467 -24.99 -12.26 20.32
CA GLY A 467 -25.66 -13.15 19.37
C GLY A 467 -24.82 -14.38 18.96
N VAL A 468 -23.49 -14.24 18.92
CA VAL A 468 -22.57 -15.36 18.66
C VAL A 468 -22.57 -16.37 19.82
N HIS A 469 -22.60 -15.91 21.08
CA HIS A 469 -22.65 -16.81 22.24
C HIS A 469 -23.94 -17.63 22.35
N VAL A 470 -25.07 -17.14 21.84
CA VAL A 470 -26.33 -17.92 21.84
C VAL A 470 -26.36 -18.97 20.71
N GLY A 471 -25.56 -18.79 19.66
CA GLY A 471 -25.47 -19.72 18.52
C GLY A 471 -24.47 -20.87 18.70
N GLU A 472 -23.53 -20.77 19.65
CA GLU A 472 -22.57 -21.84 19.98
C GLU A 472 -23.09 -22.81 21.06
N GLU A 473 -24.23 -22.51 21.70
CA GLU A 473 -24.91 -23.37 22.68
C GLU A 473 -26.13 -24.15 22.11
N GLN A 474 -26.32 -24.18 20.79
CA GLN A 474 -27.43 -24.92 20.14
C GLN A 474 -26.96 -26.05 19.22
#